data_AF-A0A9P8F1L7-F1
#
_entry.id   AF-A0A9P8F1L7-F1
#
_cell.length_a   1.000
_cell.length_b   1.000
_cell.length_c   1.000
_cell.angle_alpha   90.00
_cell.angle_beta   90.00
_cell.angle_gamma   90.00
#
_symmetry.space_group_name_H-M   'P 1'
#
loop_
_entity.id
_entity.type
_entity.pdbx_description
1 polymer ?
#
loop_
_entity_poly.entity_id
_entity_poly.type
_entity_poly.pdbx_seq_one_letter_code
_entity_poly.pdbx_strand_id
1 'polypeptide(L)'
;MSSGAGSHRNQSPSASTFLSTLIPVLVISSVVLTVFLIFRPKYKRVYEPRTYLPLLRKYEYTPQPSDSRFGWITNFRGLNDDHILMHSSLDNYLFLRLFKILFVISLVGAIITWPILFPVNATGGAGNTQFNILSFSNVAIPSHTNYYYAPAILAWVFVAFVMIVVTREIIYF
;
A
#
# COMPACT_ATOMS: atom_id res chain seq x y z
N MET A 1 -20.97 13.70 -35.91
CA MET A 1 -19.67 13.77 -35.24
C MET A 1 -19.83 13.14 -33.86
N SER A 2 -19.52 11.85 -33.71
CA SER A 2 -19.52 11.18 -32.40
C SER A 2 -18.59 9.96 -32.45
N SER A 3 -17.30 10.22 -32.67
CA SER A 3 -16.22 9.24 -32.56
C SER A 3 -15.53 9.47 -31.22
N GLY A 4 -15.98 8.79 -30.17
CA GLY A 4 -15.42 8.98 -28.82
C GLY A 4 -15.75 7.95 -27.75
N ALA A 5 -16.48 6.87 -28.07
CA ALA A 5 -16.81 5.82 -27.09
C ALA A 5 -16.53 4.45 -27.72
N GLY A 6 -15.37 3.85 -27.40
CA GLY A 6 -15.06 2.46 -27.79
C GLY A 6 -13.59 2.12 -28.05
N SER A 7 -12.71 3.11 -28.23
CA SER A 7 -11.30 2.84 -28.60
C SER A 7 -10.47 2.13 -27.53
N HIS A 8 -10.92 2.13 -26.26
CA HIS A 8 -10.19 1.53 -25.15
C HIS A 8 -10.36 0.01 -25.00
N ARG A 9 -11.30 -0.64 -25.71
CA ARG A 9 -11.53 -2.09 -25.55
C ARG A 9 -10.52 -2.97 -26.30
N ASN A 10 -9.79 -2.38 -27.26
CA ASN A 10 -8.78 -3.05 -28.07
C ASN A 10 -7.35 -2.56 -27.82
N GLN A 11 -7.13 -1.70 -26.82
CA GLN A 11 -5.79 -1.25 -26.45
C GLN A 11 -5.22 -2.18 -25.39
N SER A 12 -4.13 -2.86 -25.72
CA SER A 12 -3.29 -3.55 -24.75
C SER A 12 -2.91 -2.60 -23.60
N PRO A 13 -2.85 -3.06 -22.33
CA PRO A 13 -2.43 -2.20 -21.22
C PRO A 13 -0.98 -1.78 -21.43
N SER A 14 -0.80 -0.59 -22.01
CA SER A 14 0.51 -0.06 -22.35
C SER A 14 1.13 0.63 -21.14
N ALA A 15 2.44 0.44 -20.98
CA ALA A 15 3.20 1.11 -19.93
C ALA A 15 3.12 2.65 -20.02
N SER A 16 2.98 3.17 -21.24
CA SER A 16 2.77 4.59 -21.52
C SER A 16 1.48 5.14 -20.94
N THR A 17 0.37 4.39 -21.01
CA THR A 17 -0.93 4.82 -20.46
C THR A 17 -0.86 4.91 -18.94
N PHE A 18 -0.25 3.90 -18.30
CA PHE A 18 -0.02 3.94 -16.85
C PHE A 18 0.86 5.13 -16.44
N LEU A 19 1.95 5.38 -17.16
CA LEU A 19 2.84 6.51 -16.88
C LEU A 19 2.13 7.86 -17.07
N SER A 20 1.29 7.97 -18.11
CA SER A 20 0.52 9.18 -18.41
C SER A 20 -0.48 9.53 -17.32
N THR A 21 -1.03 8.54 -16.61
CA THR A 21 -1.89 8.77 -15.43
C THR A 21 -1.10 8.91 -14.14
N LEU A 22 0.03 8.21 -14.00
CA LEU A 22 0.84 8.21 -12.78
C LEU A 22 1.53 9.56 -12.57
N ILE A 23 2.14 10.12 -13.61
CA ILE A 23 2.89 11.38 -13.55
C ILE A 23 2.04 12.53 -13.00
N PRO A 24 0.85 12.87 -13.55
CA PRO A 24 0.07 14.00 -13.04
C PRO A 24 -0.40 13.77 -11.59
N VAL A 25 -0.78 12.54 -11.24
CA VAL A 25 -1.18 12.21 -9.86
C VAL A 25 -0.02 12.36 -8.90
N LEU A 26 1.18 11.92 -9.28
CA LEU A 26 2.40 12.06 -8.48
C LEU A 26 2.77 13.53 -8.30
N VAL A 27 2.68 14.34 -9.36
CA VAL A 27 2.92 15.79 -9.28
C VAL A 27 1.95 16.44 -8.30
N ILE A 28 0.65 16.21 -8.43
CA ILE A 28 -0.36 16.78 -7.51
C ILE A 28 -0.10 16.31 -6.08
N SER A 29 0.14 15.02 -5.86
CA SER A 29 0.46 14.46 -4.55
C SER A 29 1.69 15.11 -3.93
N SER A 30 2.76 15.31 -4.71
CA SER A 30 3.99 15.95 -4.25
C SER A 30 3.79 17.42 -3.87
N VAL A 31 2.98 18.17 -4.61
CA VAL A 31 2.65 19.57 -4.29
C VAL A 31 1.87 19.62 -2.99
N VAL A 32 0.83 18.79 -2.83
CA VAL A 32 0.02 18.75 -1.61
C VAL A 32 0.86 18.33 -0.40
N LEU A 33 1.72 17.32 -0.53
CA LEU A 33 2.63 16.88 0.52
C LEU A 33 3.63 17.99 0.90
N THR A 34 4.15 18.73 -0.08
CA THR A 34 5.07 19.84 0.17
C THR A 34 4.38 20.97 0.93
N VAL A 35 3.17 21.35 0.52
CA VAL A 35 2.33 22.32 1.25
C VAL A 35 2.07 21.81 2.67
N PHE A 36 1.66 20.57 2.84
CA PHE A 36 1.43 19.98 4.16
C PHE A 36 2.68 20.06 5.06
N LEU A 37 3.86 19.70 4.56
CA LEU A 37 5.11 19.75 5.32
C LEU A 37 5.50 21.17 5.74
N ILE A 38 5.16 22.20 4.96
CA ILE A 38 5.42 23.60 5.29
C ILE A 38 4.39 24.14 6.31
N PHE A 39 3.11 23.81 6.13
CA PHE A 39 2.03 24.35 6.96
C PHE A 39 1.92 23.65 8.33
N ARG A 40 2.28 22.36 8.41
CA ARG A 40 2.27 21.56 9.64
C ARG A 40 3.01 22.24 10.82
N PRO A 41 4.29 22.64 10.72
CA PRO A 41 4.99 23.29 11.82
C PRO A 41 4.52 24.74 12.09
N LYS A 42 4.02 25.44 11.06
CA LYS A 42 3.60 26.85 11.15
C LYS A 42 2.25 27.00 11.87
N TYR A 43 1.33 26.07 11.68
CA TYR A 43 -0.03 26.13 12.23
C TYR A 43 -0.28 25.01 13.26
N LYS A 44 0.54 24.97 14.32
CA LYS A 44 0.36 24.02 15.45
C LYS A 44 -1.05 24.05 16.03
N ARG A 45 -1.73 25.19 15.97
CA ARG A 45 -3.11 25.31 16.46
C ARG A 45 -4.11 24.38 15.76
N VAL A 46 -3.95 24.19 14.45
CA VAL A 46 -4.85 23.40 13.60
C VAL A 46 -4.38 21.95 13.52
N TYR A 47 -3.07 21.73 13.37
CA TYR A 47 -2.50 20.40 13.13
C TYR A 47 -2.12 19.63 14.39
N GLU A 48 -1.87 20.30 15.52
CA GLU A 48 -1.41 19.70 16.77
C GLU A 48 -2.16 20.25 18.01
N PRO A 49 -3.51 20.34 18.01
CA PRO A 49 -4.26 20.95 19.11
C PRO A 49 -4.05 20.21 20.44
N ARG A 50 -3.91 18.88 20.40
CA ARG A 50 -3.78 18.03 21.60
C ARG A 50 -2.39 18.10 22.26
N THR A 51 -1.46 18.87 21.71
CA THR A 51 -0.08 18.96 22.21
C THR A 51 0.13 20.12 23.19
N TYR A 52 -0.76 21.11 23.23
CA TYR A 52 -0.58 22.34 24.03
C TYR A 52 -1.86 22.84 24.72
N LEU A 53 -2.99 22.15 24.59
CA LEU A 53 -4.26 22.58 25.18
C LEU A 53 -4.17 22.60 26.71
N PRO A 54 -4.28 23.79 27.37
CA PRO A 54 -4.11 23.91 28.82
C PRO A 54 -5.23 23.27 29.64
N LEU A 55 -6.31 22.85 28.98
CA LEU A 55 -7.43 22.12 29.57
C LEU A 55 -7.15 20.61 29.72
N LEU A 56 -6.14 20.09 29.03
CA LEU A 56 -5.76 18.67 29.08
C LEU A 56 -4.73 18.45 30.20
N ARG A 57 -4.87 17.36 30.95
CA ARG A 57 -3.94 17.04 32.03
C ARG A 57 -2.59 16.63 31.44
N LYS A 58 -1.48 16.91 32.13
CA LYS A 58 -0.11 16.70 31.59
C LYS A 58 0.19 15.29 31.08
N TYR A 59 -0.53 14.26 31.56
CA TYR A 59 -0.38 12.88 31.09
C TYR A 59 -1.16 12.55 29.81
N GLU A 60 -2.10 13.41 29.39
CA GLU A 60 -2.96 13.25 28.21
C GLU A 60 -2.34 13.90 26.96
N TYR A 61 -1.20 14.59 27.13
CA TYR A 61 -0.48 15.20 26.03
C TYR A 61 0.13 14.14 25.13
N THR A 62 -0.19 14.21 23.85
CA THR A 62 0.57 13.49 22.82
C THR A 62 2.01 14.01 22.84
N PRO A 63 3.03 13.14 22.91
CA PRO A 63 4.43 13.56 22.94
C PRO A 63 4.72 14.52 21.79
N GLN A 64 5.39 15.63 22.09
CA GLN A 64 5.63 16.67 21.10
C GLN A 64 6.49 16.09 19.98
N PRO A 65 6.02 16.13 18.72
CA PRO A 65 6.86 15.72 17.60
C PRO A 65 8.06 16.65 17.52
N SER A 66 9.25 16.07 17.38
CA SER A 66 10.50 16.80 17.21
C SER A 66 10.38 17.84 16.09
N ASP A 67 11.02 19.00 16.29
CA ASP A 67 10.89 20.21 15.44
C ASP A 67 11.50 20.05 14.02
N SER A 68 11.86 18.83 13.64
CA SER A 68 12.39 18.48 12.32
C SER A 68 11.26 18.23 11.32
N ARG A 69 11.42 18.72 10.08
CA ARG A 69 10.44 18.59 8.98
C ARG A 69 10.01 17.15 8.68
N PHE A 70 10.89 16.17 8.95
CA PHE A 70 10.60 14.73 8.85
C PHE A 70 10.64 14.00 10.21
N GLY A 71 10.95 14.71 11.29
CA GLY A 71 11.03 14.12 12.64
C GLY A 71 9.70 13.53 13.11
N TRP A 72 8.58 14.02 12.59
CA TRP A 72 7.27 13.45 12.86
C TRP A 72 7.19 11.95 12.51
N ILE A 73 7.73 11.52 11.37
CA ILE A 73 7.68 10.11 10.92
C ILE A 73 8.41 9.20 11.92
N THR A 74 9.57 9.63 12.43
CA THR A 74 10.34 8.85 13.41
C THR A 74 9.64 8.80 14.76
N ASN A 75 9.00 9.90 15.18
CA ASN A 75 8.24 9.93 16.43
C ASN A 75 6.98 9.05 16.35
N PHE A 76 6.30 9.01 15.20
CA PHE A 76 5.12 8.15 15.01
C PHE A 76 5.49 6.67 14.92
N ARG A 77 6.66 6.31 14.37
CA ARG A 77 7.15 4.93 14.37
C ARG A 77 7.54 4.41 15.75
N GLY A 78 7.94 5.30 16.66
CA GLY A 78 8.33 4.96 18.03
C GLY A 78 7.18 5.00 19.05
N LEU A 79 5.95 5.33 18.64
CA LEU A 79 4.81 5.31 19.53
C LEU A 79 4.41 3.86 19.85
N ASN A 80 4.38 3.51 21.13
CA ASN A 80 3.89 2.20 21.57
C ASN A 80 2.38 2.09 21.32
N ASP A 81 1.94 0.92 20.84
CA ASP A 81 0.54 0.61 20.56
C ASP A 81 -0.35 0.81 21.82
N ASP A 82 0.20 0.66 23.03
CA ASP A 82 -0.47 0.92 24.32
C ASP A 82 -0.80 2.41 24.55
N HIS A 83 0.08 3.31 24.10
CA HIS A 83 -0.14 4.75 24.24
C HIS A 83 -1.26 5.23 23.32
N ILE A 84 -1.40 4.60 22.14
CA ILE A 84 -2.48 4.85 21.20
C ILE A 84 -3.82 4.42 21.81
N LEU A 85 -3.87 3.26 22.48
CA LEU A 85 -5.09 2.76 23.11
C LEU A 85 -5.59 3.65 24.26
N MET A 86 -4.70 4.24 25.05
CA MET A 86 -5.11 5.14 26.15
C MET A 86 -5.52 6.54 25.70
N HIS A 87 -4.97 7.04 24.58
CA HIS A 87 -5.19 8.43 24.12
C HIS A 87 -6.15 8.57 22.94
N SER A 88 -6.51 7.44 22.32
CA SER A 88 -7.38 7.38 21.16
C SER A 88 -8.55 6.44 21.40
N SER A 89 -9.67 6.70 20.72
CA SER A 89 -10.81 5.81 20.70
C SER A 89 -10.41 4.41 20.21
N LEU A 90 -11.10 3.39 20.73
CA LEU A 90 -10.91 1.98 20.37
C LEU A 90 -11.00 1.74 18.85
N ASP A 91 -11.93 2.43 18.17
CA ASP A 91 -12.10 2.33 16.71
C ASP A 91 -10.85 2.77 15.92
N ASN A 92 -10.22 3.88 16.31
CA ASN A 92 -9.00 4.35 15.65
C ASN A 92 -7.81 3.39 15.88
N TYR A 93 -7.75 2.75 17.05
CA TYR A 93 -6.77 1.70 17.33
C TYR A 93 -6.99 0.47 16.44
N LEU A 94 -8.24 0.01 16.28
CA LEU A 94 -8.58 -1.08 15.37
C LEU A 94 -8.27 -0.74 13.91
N PHE A 95 -8.53 0.50 13.48
CA PHE A 95 -8.20 0.98 12.13
C PHE A 95 -6.69 0.95 11.86
N LEU A 96 -5.86 1.50 12.75
CA LEU A 96 -4.40 1.50 12.59
C LEU A 96 -3.83 0.08 12.54
N ARG A 97 -4.36 -0.82 13.37
CA ARG A 97 -4.01 -2.25 13.33
C ARG A 97 -4.39 -2.88 11.99
N LEU A 98 -5.61 -2.64 11.50
CA LEU A 98 -6.06 -3.17 10.22
C LEU A 98 -5.12 -2.74 9.09
N PHE A 99 -4.72 -1.46 9.05
CA PHE A 99 -3.76 -0.98 8.07
C PHE A 99 -2.38 -1.64 8.20
N LYS A 100 -1.89 -1.83 9.41
CA LYS A 100 -0.61 -2.52 9.67
C LYS A 100 -0.64 -3.95 9.13
N ILE A 101 -1.73 -4.68 9.33
CA ILE A 101 -1.90 -6.04 8.83
C ILE A 101 -2.04 -6.08 7.31
N LEU A 102 -2.87 -5.21 6.73
CA LEU A 102 -3.03 -5.10 5.28
C LEU A 102 -1.70 -4.79 4.59
N PHE A 103 -0.90 -3.89 5.18
CA PHE A 103 0.42 -3.56 4.68
C PHE A 103 1.37 -4.76 4.75
N VAL A 104 1.41 -5.47 5.88
CA VAL A 104 2.25 -6.67 6.03
C VAL A 104 1.83 -7.78 5.06
N ILE A 105 0.53 -8.06 4.92
CA ILE A 105 0.03 -9.08 3.98
C ILE A 105 0.41 -8.71 2.55
N SER A 106 0.25 -7.45 2.16
CA SER A 106 0.57 -6.99 0.80
C SER A 106 2.08 -7.05 0.53
N LEU A 107 2.91 -6.65 1.49
CA LEU A 107 4.38 -6.65 1.35
C LEU A 107 4.91 -8.08 1.30
N VAL A 108 4.53 -8.94 2.24
CA VAL A 108 4.94 -10.34 2.26
C VAL A 108 4.39 -11.08 1.04
N GLY A 109 3.15 -10.79 0.64
CA GLY A 109 2.54 -11.29 -0.59
C GLY A 109 3.35 -10.92 -1.83
N ALA A 110 3.79 -9.67 -1.96
CA ALA A 110 4.65 -9.24 -3.07
C ALA A 110 6.00 -9.97 -3.07
N ILE A 111 6.63 -10.13 -1.90
CA ILE A 111 7.91 -10.85 -1.77
C ILE A 111 7.77 -12.33 -2.14
N ILE A 112 6.66 -12.98 -1.81
CA ILE A 112 6.41 -14.39 -2.15
C ILE A 112 6.07 -14.53 -3.64
N THR A 113 5.22 -13.65 -4.17
CA THR A 113 4.65 -13.81 -5.51
C THR A 113 5.54 -13.31 -6.64
N TRP A 114 6.22 -12.17 -6.48
CA TRP A 114 7.02 -11.57 -7.56
C TRP A 114 8.19 -12.45 -8.02
N PRO A 115 9.02 -13.03 -7.14
CA PRO A 115 10.15 -13.85 -7.56
C PRO A 115 9.74 -15.11 -8.32
N ILE A 116 8.51 -15.60 -8.12
CA ILE A 116 8.01 -16.82 -8.76
C ILE A 116 7.22 -16.47 -10.03
N LEU A 117 6.29 -15.52 -9.95
CA LEU A 117 5.41 -15.19 -11.08
C LEU A 117 6.10 -14.38 -12.16
N PHE A 118 7.04 -13.49 -11.82
CA PHE A 118 7.70 -12.67 -12.85
C PHE A 118 8.54 -13.54 -13.79
N PRO A 119 9.41 -14.46 -13.33
CA PRO A 119 10.18 -15.32 -14.23
C PRO A 119 9.31 -16.31 -15.00
N VAL A 120 8.30 -16.91 -14.35
CA VAL A 120 7.40 -17.88 -14.97
C VAL A 120 6.58 -17.23 -16.09
N ASN A 121 6.00 -16.06 -15.84
CA ASN A 121 5.20 -15.37 -16.85
C ASN A 121 6.09 -14.75 -17.93
N ALA A 122 7.28 -14.25 -17.60
CA ALA A 122 8.22 -13.68 -18.58
C ALA A 122 8.76 -14.72 -19.57
N THR A 123 9.00 -15.96 -19.12
CA THR A 123 9.52 -17.06 -19.94
C THR A 123 8.41 -17.78 -20.74
N GLY A 124 7.16 -17.32 -20.64
CA GLY A 124 6.00 -17.97 -21.27
C GLY A 124 5.97 -17.97 -22.80
N GLY A 125 6.80 -17.15 -23.47
CA GLY A 125 7.07 -17.27 -24.91
C GLY A 125 5.98 -16.78 -25.87
N ALA A 126 4.86 -16.21 -25.40
CA ALA A 126 3.77 -15.75 -26.27
C ALA A 126 4.01 -14.38 -26.96
N GLY A 127 5.23 -13.83 -26.90
CA GLY A 127 5.62 -12.62 -27.64
C GLY A 127 4.98 -11.32 -27.15
N ASN A 128 4.33 -11.31 -25.98
CA ASN A 128 3.74 -10.08 -25.43
C ASN A 128 4.81 -9.12 -24.92
N THR A 129 4.55 -7.82 -25.08
CA THR A 129 5.46 -6.75 -24.68
C THR A 129 4.92 -5.96 -23.49
N GLN A 130 5.81 -5.23 -22.80
CA GLN A 130 5.48 -4.35 -21.67
C GLN A 130 4.79 -5.10 -20.52
N PHE A 131 3.66 -4.61 -20.00
CA PHE A 131 2.94 -5.22 -18.88
C PHE A 131 2.29 -6.55 -19.24
N ASN A 132 2.00 -6.80 -20.52
CA ASN A 132 1.39 -8.06 -20.94
C ASN A 132 2.35 -9.25 -20.81
N ILE A 133 3.66 -9.03 -20.70
CA ILE A 133 4.63 -10.10 -20.44
C ILE A 133 4.44 -10.74 -19.05
N LEU A 134 3.91 -9.97 -18.10
CA LEU A 134 3.66 -10.40 -16.72
C LEU A 134 2.28 -11.03 -16.55
N SER A 135 1.44 -10.96 -17.59
CA SER A 135 0.09 -11.52 -17.57
C SER A 135 0.15 -13.03 -17.77
N PHE A 136 -0.81 -13.73 -17.16
CA PHE A 136 -1.06 -15.15 -17.38
C PHE A 136 -1.28 -15.50 -18.87
N SER A 137 -1.75 -14.53 -19.66
CA SER A 137 -1.92 -14.66 -21.12
C SER A 137 -0.60 -14.80 -21.88
N ASN A 138 0.56 -14.60 -21.25
CA ASN A 138 1.87 -14.73 -21.92
C ASN A 138 2.40 -16.17 -22.01
N VAL A 139 1.72 -17.13 -21.39
CA VAL A 139 2.11 -18.55 -21.43
C VAL A 139 1.56 -19.20 -22.69
N ALA A 140 2.46 -19.64 -23.59
CA ALA A 140 2.09 -20.28 -24.86
C ALA A 140 1.78 -21.78 -24.70
N ILE A 141 0.63 -22.19 -25.25
CA ILE A 141 0.22 -23.60 -25.41
C ILE A 141 0.68 -24.07 -26.80
N PRO A 142 1.31 -25.24 -26.98
CA PRO A 142 1.53 -26.33 -26.02
C PRO A 142 2.92 -26.38 -25.34
N SER A 143 3.83 -25.44 -25.65
CA SER A 143 5.24 -25.52 -25.25
C SER A 143 5.49 -25.39 -23.74
N HIS A 144 4.64 -24.65 -23.00
CA HIS A 144 4.86 -24.32 -21.59
C HIS A 144 3.65 -24.64 -20.68
N THR A 145 2.93 -25.74 -20.93
CA THR A 145 1.75 -26.12 -20.13
C THR A 145 2.04 -26.26 -18.62
N ASN A 146 3.25 -26.68 -18.24
CA ASN A 146 3.64 -26.84 -16.83
C ASN A 146 3.67 -25.53 -16.04
N TYR A 147 3.70 -24.38 -16.72
CA TYR A 147 3.83 -23.07 -16.09
C TYR A 147 2.52 -22.63 -15.43
N TYR A 148 1.39 -23.26 -15.82
CA TYR A 148 0.08 -23.03 -15.22
C TYR A 148 -0.06 -23.59 -13.79
N TYR A 149 0.77 -24.57 -13.40
CA TYR A 149 0.77 -25.09 -12.02
C TYR A 149 1.39 -24.10 -11.03
N ALA A 150 2.33 -23.25 -11.46
CA ALA A 150 2.99 -22.27 -10.60
C ALA A 150 2.02 -21.25 -9.97
N PRO A 151 1.16 -20.52 -10.72
CA PRO A 151 0.20 -19.60 -10.12
C PRO A 151 -0.86 -20.34 -9.30
N ALA A 152 -1.23 -21.56 -9.66
CA ALA A 152 -2.19 -22.36 -8.90
C ALA A 152 -1.65 -22.70 -7.50
N ILE A 153 -0.47 -23.30 -7.41
CA ILE A 153 0.15 -23.66 -6.12
C ILE A 153 0.42 -22.40 -5.30
N LEU A 154 0.91 -21.34 -5.93
CA LEU A 154 1.19 -20.07 -5.26
C LEU A 154 -0.07 -19.43 -4.68
N ALA A 155 -1.22 -19.52 -5.37
CA ALA A 155 -2.49 -19.04 -4.85
C ALA A 155 -2.90 -19.80 -3.57
N TRP A 156 -2.74 -21.13 -3.54
CA TRP A 156 -2.99 -21.92 -2.34
C TRP A 156 -2.08 -21.52 -1.17
N VAL A 157 -0.78 -21.33 -1.43
CA VAL A 157 0.18 -20.89 -0.41
C VAL A 157 -0.17 -19.48 0.11
N PHE A 158 -0.50 -18.55 -0.79
CA PHE A 158 -0.86 -17.19 -0.41
C PHE A 158 -2.17 -17.14 0.39
N VAL A 159 -3.20 -17.87 -0.03
CA VAL A 159 -4.46 -17.96 0.72
C VAL A 159 -4.24 -18.58 2.09
N ALA A 160 -3.47 -19.66 2.19
CA ALA A 160 -3.13 -20.26 3.49
C ALA A 160 -2.38 -19.28 4.40
N PHE A 161 -1.41 -18.54 3.86
CA PHE A 161 -0.70 -17.49 4.59
C PHE A 161 -1.65 -16.40 5.11
N VAL A 162 -2.55 -15.88 4.28
CA VAL A 162 -3.54 -14.88 4.68
C VAL A 162 -4.43 -15.42 5.79
N MET A 163 -4.92 -16.65 5.67
CA MET A 163 -5.76 -17.28 6.69
C MET A 163 -5.02 -17.45 8.03
N ILE A 164 -3.73 -17.78 8.01
CA ILE A 164 -2.91 -17.87 9.22
C ILE A 164 -2.74 -16.50 9.86
N VAL A 165 -2.41 -15.47 9.09
CA VAL A 165 -2.24 -14.10 9.62
C VAL A 165 -3.53 -13.58 10.23
N VAL A 166 -4.67 -13.80 9.58
CA VAL A 166 -5.99 -13.38 10.09
C VAL A 166 -6.35 -14.15 11.35
N THR A 167 -6.22 -15.48 11.35
CA THR A 167 -6.49 -16.31 12.54
C THR A 167 -5.61 -15.92 13.72
N ARG A 168 -4.32 -15.66 13.45
CA ARG A 168 -3.36 -15.20 14.45
C ARG A 168 -3.83 -13.89 15.07
N GLU A 169 -4.32 -12.95 14.26
CA GLU A 169 -4.83 -11.68 14.77
C GLU A 169 -6.10 -11.85 15.60
N ILE A 170 -7.01 -12.73 15.17
CA ILE A 170 -8.25 -13.01 15.91
C ILE A 170 -7.95 -13.64 17.27
N ILE A 171 -6.93 -14.50 17.40
CA ILE A 171 -6.61 -15.21 18.65
C ILE A 171 -5.84 -14.33 19.65
N TYR A 172 -4.99 -13.42 19.17
CA TYR A 172 -4.32 -12.46 20.05
C TYR A 172 -5.24 -11.31 20.50
N PHE A 173 -6.54 -11.40 20.18
CA PHE A 173 -7.64 -10.53 20.61
C PHE A 173 -8.75 -11.31 21.31
#